data_AF-A0A535KU22-F1
#
_entry.id   AF-A0A535KU22-F1
#
_cell.length_a   1.000
_cell.length_b   1.000
_cell.length_c   1.000
_cell.angle_alpha   90.00
_cell.angle_beta   90.00
_cell.angle_gamma   90.00
#
_symmetry.space_group_name_H-M   'P 1'
#
loop_
_entity.id
_entity.type
_entity.pdbx_description
1 polymer ?
#
loop_
_entity_poly.entity_id
_entity_poly.type
_entity_poly.pdbx_seq_one_letter_code
_entity_poly.pdbx_strand_id
1 'polypeptide(L)'
;MATLAPPGNVKAKFVTSNTNSEQLATALRPWRRRLALQQALSWTGRGIISGLILACLLLLVSRLTPWVTAPRWAIGIGIACSLFAFSAAIWYRPSLARAARRVDARLSLHDRMSTAWEMRKETAPLYGLQREDALKQLSQHVPSTAISVRPRRSSLVTSGIVVVALTLLVLLPNPMTAVLQQQAAFQVRIAKQIVANEHLRTSLAHMTNTSAQQRAQIDQILRDLETKLQNAHNETEAQQAIAEAQARLNQLRDPQANNQAQAHANASSSLESSSNASLSAVGQALATNDSKRLSNALQNLASQVSHMTPA
;
A
#
# COMPACT_ATOMS: atom_id res chain seq x y z
N MET A 1 -19.81 -93.57 14.03
CA MET A 1 -20.87 -92.67 13.51
C MET A 1 -20.61 -91.27 14.06
N ALA A 2 -19.98 -90.40 13.26
CA ALA A 2 -19.69 -89.02 13.63
C ALA A 2 -20.85 -88.13 13.15
N THR A 3 -21.63 -87.62 14.08
CA THR A 3 -22.72 -86.67 13.84
C THR A 3 -22.13 -85.31 13.46
N LEU A 4 -22.23 -84.96 12.17
CA LEU A 4 -21.91 -83.64 11.66
C LEU A 4 -22.90 -82.62 12.24
N ALA A 5 -22.38 -81.62 12.94
CA ALA A 5 -23.14 -80.45 13.37
C ALA A 5 -23.72 -79.71 12.14
N PRO A 6 -24.96 -79.20 12.21
CA PRO A 6 -25.59 -78.55 11.07
C PRO A 6 -24.87 -77.25 10.69
N PRO A 7 -24.90 -76.82 9.40
CA PRO A 7 -24.29 -75.58 8.95
C PRO A 7 -25.04 -74.37 9.53
N GLY A 8 -24.68 -73.99 10.75
CA GLY A 8 -25.26 -72.87 11.48
C GLY A 8 -24.86 -71.52 10.89
N ASN A 9 -25.83 -70.87 10.24
CA ASN A 9 -26.07 -69.43 10.29
C ASN A 9 -24.89 -68.48 9.95
N VAL A 10 -24.11 -68.85 8.93
CA VAL A 10 -23.07 -67.99 8.37
C VAL A 10 -23.68 -66.67 7.85
N LYS A 11 -24.84 -66.71 7.17
CA LYS A 11 -25.55 -65.51 6.68
C LYS A 11 -26.01 -64.56 7.80
N ALA A 12 -26.56 -65.08 8.90
CA ALA A 12 -27.02 -64.24 10.03
C ALA A 12 -25.85 -63.53 10.75
N LYS A 13 -24.71 -64.21 10.87
CA LYS A 13 -23.47 -63.62 11.43
C LYS A 13 -22.88 -62.54 10.53
N PHE A 14 -22.94 -62.71 9.21
CA PHE A 14 -22.50 -61.67 8.27
C PHE A 14 -23.37 -60.42 8.32
N VAL A 15 -24.71 -60.58 8.37
CA VAL A 15 -25.65 -59.44 8.43
C VAL A 15 -25.44 -58.61 9.71
N THR A 16 -25.31 -59.27 10.87
CA THR A 16 -25.08 -58.60 12.17
C THR A 16 -23.71 -57.93 12.27
N SER A 17 -22.67 -58.50 11.65
CA SER A 17 -21.33 -57.88 11.62
C SER A 17 -21.29 -56.58 10.80
N ASN A 18 -22.09 -56.50 9.73
CA ASN A 18 -22.14 -55.33 8.84
C ASN A 18 -23.00 -54.20 9.43
N THR A 19 -24.04 -54.53 10.21
CA THR A 19 -24.83 -53.54 10.93
C THR A 19 -24.03 -52.87 12.04
N ASN A 20 -23.20 -53.63 12.77
CA ASN A 20 -22.45 -53.10 13.92
C ASN A 20 -21.28 -52.19 13.50
N SER A 21 -20.68 -52.42 12.32
CA SER A 21 -19.64 -51.55 11.77
C SER A 21 -20.20 -50.20 11.28
N GLU A 22 -21.36 -50.21 10.61
CA GLU A 22 -22.10 -49.01 10.22
C GLU A 22 -22.62 -48.22 11.44
N GLN A 23 -23.05 -48.92 12.49
CA GLN A 23 -23.43 -48.30 13.76
C GLN A 23 -22.25 -47.60 14.43
N LEU A 24 -21.06 -48.20 14.47
CA LEU A 24 -19.84 -47.54 14.96
C LEU A 24 -19.51 -46.27 14.17
N ALA A 25 -19.55 -46.36 12.84
CA ALA A 25 -19.31 -45.19 11.99
C ALA A 25 -20.34 -44.07 12.27
N THR A 26 -21.61 -44.44 12.41
CA THR A 26 -22.70 -43.50 12.68
C THR A 26 -22.58 -42.86 14.06
N ALA A 27 -22.26 -43.65 15.08
CA ALA A 27 -22.03 -43.17 16.45
C ALA A 27 -20.81 -42.24 16.54
N LEU A 28 -19.73 -42.50 15.79
CA LEU A 28 -18.52 -41.66 15.77
C LEU A 28 -18.65 -40.37 14.93
N ARG A 29 -19.58 -40.29 13.97
CA ARG A 29 -19.79 -39.09 13.14
C ARG A 29 -20.00 -37.79 13.95
N PRO A 30 -20.88 -37.71 14.96
CA PRO A 30 -21.05 -36.49 15.74
C PRO A 30 -19.79 -36.09 16.53
N TRP A 31 -19.05 -37.06 17.07
CA TRP A 31 -17.77 -36.84 17.74
C TRP A 31 -16.72 -36.30 16.77
N ARG A 32 -16.59 -36.89 15.59
CA ARG A 32 -15.70 -36.41 14.53
C ARG A 32 -16.04 -34.98 14.12
N ARG A 33 -17.34 -34.66 13.94
CA ARG A 33 -17.79 -33.30 13.59
C ARG A 33 -17.39 -32.29 14.66
N ARG A 34 -17.59 -32.61 15.94
CA ARG A 34 -17.20 -31.71 17.04
C ARG A 34 -15.69 -31.54 17.19
N LEU A 35 -14.91 -32.61 17.03
CA LEU A 35 -13.45 -32.54 17.02
C LEU A 35 -12.93 -31.72 15.84
N ALA A 36 -13.52 -31.89 14.66
CA ALA A 36 -13.20 -31.10 13.47
C ALA A 36 -13.54 -29.61 13.69
N LEU A 37 -14.70 -29.31 14.28
CA LEU A 37 -15.10 -27.93 14.60
C LEU A 37 -14.14 -27.28 15.60
N GLN A 38 -13.78 -27.98 16.67
CA GLN A 38 -12.82 -27.48 17.66
C GLN A 38 -11.44 -27.22 17.01
N GLN A 39 -10.97 -28.15 16.17
CA GLN A 39 -9.71 -28.00 15.44
C GLN A 39 -9.78 -26.79 14.49
N ALA A 40 -10.84 -26.67 13.70
CA ALA A 40 -11.09 -25.54 12.82
C ALA A 40 -11.06 -24.21 13.58
N LEU A 41 -11.82 -24.09 14.66
CA LEU A 41 -11.87 -22.86 15.44
C LEU A 41 -10.50 -22.49 16.04
N SER A 42 -9.75 -23.49 16.51
CA SER A 42 -8.40 -23.25 17.07
C SER A 42 -7.38 -22.84 16.00
N TRP A 43 -7.43 -23.44 14.81
CA TRP A 43 -6.52 -23.11 13.71
C TRP A 43 -6.86 -21.77 13.09
N THR A 44 -8.15 -21.50 12.84
CA THR A 44 -8.61 -20.21 12.34
C THR A 44 -8.30 -19.08 13.33
N GLY A 45 -8.51 -19.28 14.63
CA GLY A 45 -8.14 -18.29 15.65
C GLY A 45 -6.64 -17.98 15.64
N ARG A 46 -5.78 -19.00 15.52
CA ARG A 46 -4.33 -18.80 15.38
C ARG A 46 -3.96 -18.12 14.06
N GLY A 47 -4.61 -18.47 12.96
CA GLY A 47 -4.42 -17.87 11.64
C GLY A 47 -4.75 -16.38 11.63
N ILE A 48 -5.87 -16.00 12.25
CA ILE A 48 -6.27 -14.60 12.44
C ILE A 48 -5.21 -13.86 13.25
N ILE A 49 -4.78 -14.41 14.39
CA ILE A 49 -3.74 -13.77 15.23
C ILE A 49 -2.44 -13.60 14.44
N SER A 50 -1.98 -14.63 13.71
CA SER A 50 -0.77 -14.51 12.89
C SER A 50 -0.91 -13.49 11.77
N GLY A 51 -2.07 -13.42 11.12
CA GLY A 51 -2.36 -12.45 10.07
C GLY A 51 -2.38 -11.02 10.61
N LEU A 52 -2.98 -10.80 11.79
CA LEU A 52 -3.00 -9.51 12.45
C LEU A 52 -1.61 -9.05 12.91
N ILE A 53 -0.78 -9.96 13.42
CA ILE A 53 0.62 -9.66 13.77
C ILE A 53 1.38 -9.24 12.52
N LEU A 54 1.23 -9.97 11.41
CA LEU A 54 1.91 -9.66 10.16
C LEU A 54 1.42 -8.32 9.56
N ALA A 55 0.12 -8.03 9.67
CA ALA A 55 -0.46 -6.75 9.32
C ALA A 55 0.12 -5.59 10.16
N CYS A 56 0.28 -5.79 11.48
CA CYS A 56 0.92 -4.81 12.36
C CYS A 56 2.37 -4.55 11.94
N LEU A 57 3.15 -5.60 11.65
CA LEU A 57 4.53 -5.45 11.19
C LEU A 57 4.61 -4.65 9.88
N LEU A 58 3.72 -4.94 8.91
CA LEU A 58 3.69 -4.23 7.63
C LEU A 58 3.33 -2.75 7.82
N LEU A 59 2.33 -2.45 8.65
CA LEU A 59 1.96 -1.08 8.98
C LEU A 59 3.10 -0.34 9.71
N LEU A 60 3.85 -1.03 10.58
CA LEU A 60 5.04 -0.47 11.24
C LEU A 60 6.12 -0.09 10.20
N VAL A 61 6.39 -0.96 9.24
CA VAL A 61 7.32 -0.68 8.12
C VAL A 61 6.83 0.50 7.28
N SER A 62 5.52 0.63 7.05
CA SER A 62 4.92 1.75 6.31
C SER A 62 4.98 3.11 7.04
N ARG A 63 5.35 3.13 8.33
CA ARG A 63 5.65 4.38 9.04
C ARG A 63 7.08 4.85 8.78
N LEU A 64 7.99 3.92 8.50
CA LEU A 64 9.40 4.20 8.21
C LEU A 64 9.64 4.48 6.72
N THR A 65 8.74 3.99 5.85
CA THR A 65 8.85 4.11 4.39
C THR A 65 7.57 4.68 3.79
N PRO A 66 7.64 5.62 2.84
CA PRO A 66 6.47 6.21 2.21
C PRO A 66 5.79 5.20 1.27
N TRP A 67 5.02 4.27 1.85
CA TRP A 67 4.36 3.20 1.12
C TRP A 67 2.84 3.36 1.12
N VAL A 68 2.31 3.95 0.04
CA VAL A 68 0.88 4.28 -0.14
C VAL A 68 -0.05 3.07 -0.06
N THR A 69 0.38 1.91 -0.57
CA THR A 69 -0.47 0.72 -0.69
C THR A 69 -0.41 -0.22 0.52
N ALA A 70 0.43 0.10 1.52
CA ALA A 70 0.65 -0.72 2.70
C ALA A 70 -0.64 -1.14 3.46
N PRO A 71 -1.63 -0.25 3.69
CA PRO A 71 -2.87 -0.66 4.36
C PRO A 71 -3.67 -1.73 3.59
N ARG A 72 -3.67 -1.66 2.25
CA ARG A 72 -4.36 -2.64 1.40
C ARG A 72 -3.68 -4.00 1.47
N TRP A 73 -2.35 -4.02 1.44
CA TRP A 73 -1.55 -5.24 1.61
C TRP A 73 -1.72 -5.84 3.01
N ALA A 74 -1.75 -5.01 4.06
CA ALA A 74 -2.00 -5.46 5.43
C ALA A 74 -3.35 -6.18 5.56
N ILE A 75 -4.42 -5.62 4.97
CA ILE A 75 -5.74 -6.26 4.93
C ILE A 75 -5.68 -7.57 4.12
N GLY A 76 -5.08 -7.54 2.93
CA GLY A 76 -4.95 -8.71 2.06
C GLY A 76 -4.23 -9.87 2.73
N ILE A 77 -3.12 -9.60 3.41
CA ILE A 77 -2.35 -10.60 4.16
C ILE A 77 -3.14 -11.14 5.35
N GLY A 78 -3.83 -10.27 6.11
CA GLY A 78 -4.68 -10.69 7.21
C GLY A 78 -5.78 -11.66 6.76
N ILE A 79 -6.43 -11.37 5.64
CA ILE A 79 -7.45 -12.25 5.03
C ILE A 79 -6.81 -13.53 4.52
N ALA A 80 -5.69 -13.46 3.79
CA ALA A 80 -5.02 -14.62 3.21
C ALA A 80 -4.56 -15.61 4.29
N CYS A 81 -3.94 -15.15 5.37
CA CYS A 81 -3.53 -16.00 6.49
C CYS A 81 -4.73 -16.66 7.18
N SER A 82 -5.84 -15.92 7.33
CA SER A 82 -7.07 -16.45 7.93
C SER A 82 -7.72 -17.53 7.06
N LEU A 83 -7.80 -17.29 5.75
CA LEU A 83 -8.33 -18.23 4.77
C LEU A 83 -7.45 -19.48 4.63
N PHE A 84 -6.13 -19.29 4.63
CA PHE A 84 -5.17 -20.40 4.57
C PHE A 84 -5.31 -21.30 5.81
N ALA A 85 -5.34 -20.71 7.00
CA ALA A 85 -5.50 -21.47 8.25
C ALA A 85 -6.85 -22.20 8.31
N PHE A 86 -7.94 -21.56 7.86
CA PHE A 86 -9.26 -22.18 7.77
C PHE A 86 -9.28 -23.33 6.75
N SER A 87 -8.73 -23.12 5.56
CA SER A 87 -8.62 -24.13 4.50
C SER A 87 -7.80 -25.33 4.96
N ALA A 88 -6.65 -25.08 5.58
CA ALA A 88 -5.81 -26.12 6.17
C ALA A 88 -6.57 -26.90 7.24
N ALA A 89 -7.36 -26.24 8.09
CA ALA A 89 -8.14 -26.92 9.11
C ALA A 89 -9.27 -27.81 8.53
N ILE A 90 -9.86 -27.41 7.39
CA ILE A 90 -10.79 -28.24 6.63
C ILE A 90 -10.07 -29.42 5.98
N TRP A 91 -8.88 -29.21 5.44
CA TRP A 91 -8.10 -30.26 4.78
C TRP A 91 -7.61 -31.32 5.78
N TYR A 92 -7.10 -30.89 6.94
CA TYR A 92 -6.59 -31.78 8.00
C TYR A 92 -7.69 -32.28 8.95
N ARG A 93 -8.92 -32.44 8.45
CA ARG A 93 -10.03 -33.01 9.22
C ARG A 93 -9.65 -34.40 9.77
N PRO A 94 -9.94 -34.69 11.05
CA PRO A 94 -9.62 -35.99 11.63
C PRO A 94 -10.41 -37.11 10.95
N SER A 95 -9.71 -38.17 10.53
CA SER A 95 -10.33 -39.41 10.08
C SER A 95 -11.11 -40.07 11.23
N LEU A 96 -12.04 -40.98 10.92
CA LEU A 96 -12.81 -41.71 11.95
C LEU A 96 -11.89 -42.49 12.90
N ALA A 97 -10.79 -43.07 12.40
CA ALA A 97 -9.79 -43.74 13.22
C ALA A 97 -9.09 -42.78 14.20
N ARG A 98 -8.69 -41.58 13.74
CA ARG A 98 -8.12 -40.55 14.62
C ARG A 98 -9.16 -40.02 15.61
N ALA A 99 -10.42 -39.92 15.20
CA ALA A 99 -11.51 -39.51 16.07
C ALA A 99 -11.73 -40.54 17.18
N ALA A 100 -11.75 -41.84 16.88
CA ALA A 100 -11.86 -42.91 17.87
C ALA A 100 -10.75 -42.83 18.93
N ARG A 101 -9.48 -42.74 18.51
CA ARG A 101 -8.35 -42.55 19.44
C ARG A 101 -8.43 -41.28 20.29
N ARG A 102 -8.84 -40.15 19.69
CA ARG A 102 -9.01 -38.89 20.42
C ARG A 102 -10.17 -38.94 21.42
N VAL A 103 -11.24 -39.67 21.08
CA VAL A 103 -12.38 -39.90 21.98
C VAL A 103 -11.94 -40.80 23.14
N ASP A 104 -11.20 -41.87 22.87
CA ASP A 104 -10.67 -42.75 23.91
C ASP A 104 -9.79 -41.99 24.91
N ALA A 105 -8.83 -41.21 24.40
CA ALA A 105 -7.94 -40.42 25.25
C ALA A 105 -8.68 -39.34 26.07
N ARG A 106 -9.80 -38.80 25.56
CA ARG A 106 -10.55 -37.75 26.26
C ARG A 106 -11.52 -38.28 27.29
N LEU A 107 -12.14 -39.42 27.02
CA LEU A 107 -13.12 -40.05 27.89
C LEU A 107 -12.51 -41.16 28.75
N SER A 108 -11.20 -41.39 28.64
CA SER A 108 -10.49 -42.48 29.32
C SER A 108 -11.13 -43.86 29.08
N LEU A 109 -11.52 -44.13 27.83
CA LEU A 109 -12.17 -45.40 27.44
C LEU A 109 -11.20 -46.58 27.28
N HIS A 110 -9.91 -46.40 27.58
CA HIS A 110 -8.88 -47.47 27.51
C HIS A 110 -8.84 -48.16 26.13
N ASP A 111 -8.74 -47.36 25.07
CA ASP A 111 -8.65 -47.79 23.67
C ASP A 111 -9.85 -48.58 23.10
N ARG A 112 -10.93 -48.78 23.87
CA ARG A 112 -12.11 -49.55 23.46
C ARG A 112 -12.68 -49.09 22.11
N MET A 113 -12.80 -47.78 21.87
CA MET A 113 -13.33 -47.28 20.59
C MET A 113 -12.35 -47.46 19.44
N SER A 114 -11.06 -47.26 19.68
CA SER A 114 -10.02 -47.38 18.67
C SER A 114 -9.85 -48.83 18.22
N THR A 115 -9.82 -49.78 19.15
CA THR A 115 -9.74 -51.21 18.83
C THR A 115 -11.02 -51.71 18.17
N ALA A 116 -12.20 -51.29 18.64
CA ALA A 116 -13.47 -51.62 17.99
C ALA A 116 -13.54 -51.06 16.55
N TRP A 117 -12.96 -49.88 16.30
CA TRP A 117 -12.88 -49.31 14.96
C TRP A 117 -11.87 -50.02 14.06
N GLU A 118 -10.72 -50.43 14.60
CA GLU A 118 -9.68 -51.15 13.87
C GLU A 118 -10.17 -52.53 13.45
N MET A 119 -10.76 -53.28 14.38
CA MET A 119 -11.27 -54.65 14.15
C MET A 119 -12.70 -54.68 13.60
N ARG A 120 -13.22 -53.55 13.09
CA ARG A 120 -14.62 -53.42 12.62
C ARG A 120 -15.01 -54.37 11.49
N LYS A 121 -14.02 -54.88 10.74
CA LYS A 121 -14.23 -55.81 9.62
C LYS A 121 -14.19 -57.28 10.04
N GLU A 122 -13.74 -57.56 11.26
CA GLU A 122 -13.64 -58.92 11.77
C GLU A 122 -15.00 -59.48 12.16
N THR A 123 -15.21 -60.75 11.88
CA THR A 123 -16.51 -61.43 12.01
C THR A 123 -16.59 -62.39 13.18
N ALA A 124 -15.48 -62.62 13.89
CA ALA A 124 -15.50 -63.49 15.06
C ALA A 124 -16.45 -62.92 16.15
N PRO A 125 -17.18 -63.79 16.88
CA PRO A 125 -18.18 -63.35 17.87
C PRO A 125 -17.64 -62.39 18.94
N LEU A 126 -16.38 -62.58 19.36
CA LEU A 126 -15.69 -61.72 20.30
C LEU A 126 -15.67 -60.25 19.84
N TYR A 127 -15.40 -60.01 18.55
CA TYR A 127 -15.39 -58.67 17.98
C TYR A 127 -16.79 -58.07 17.91
N GLY A 128 -17.85 -58.87 17.84
CA GLY A 128 -19.23 -58.40 18.00
C GLY A 128 -19.45 -57.77 19.38
N LEU A 129 -19.12 -58.53 20.43
CA LEU A 129 -19.24 -58.11 21.83
C LEU A 129 -18.37 -56.88 22.14
N GLN A 130 -17.16 -56.83 21.60
CA GLN A 130 -16.26 -55.68 21.77
C GLN A 130 -16.84 -54.40 21.17
N ARG A 131 -17.49 -54.48 20.00
CA ARG A 131 -18.12 -53.32 19.35
C ARG A 131 -19.35 -52.83 20.13
N GLU A 132 -20.14 -53.76 20.67
CA GLU A 132 -21.29 -53.44 21.51
C GLU A 132 -20.87 -52.79 22.83
N ASP A 133 -19.83 -53.31 23.49
CA ASP A 133 -19.26 -52.67 24.70
C ASP A 133 -18.75 -51.26 24.40
N ALA A 134 -18.01 -51.08 23.30
CA ALA A 134 -17.51 -49.76 22.89
C ALA A 134 -18.66 -48.77 22.63
N LEU A 135 -19.72 -49.19 21.94
CA LEU A 135 -20.92 -48.37 21.71
C LEU A 135 -21.66 -48.04 23.01
N LYS A 136 -21.76 -48.99 23.95
CA LYS A 136 -22.41 -48.80 25.25
C LYS A 136 -21.64 -47.83 26.13
N GLN A 137 -20.31 -47.84 26.09
CA GLN A 137 -19.50 -46.86 26.83
C GLN A 137 -19.53 -45.48 26.18
N LEU A 138 -19.56 -45.42 24.85
CA LEU A 138 -19.67 -44.16 24.12
C LEU A 138 -21.01 -43.47 24.35
N SER A 139 -22.12 -44.23 24.45
CA SER A 139 -23.48 -43.68 24.64
C SER A 139 -23.71 -43.05 26.00
N GLN A 140 -22.88 -43.35 27.00
CA GLN A 140 -22.92 -42.70 28.31
C GLN A 140 -22.46 -41.23 28.26
N HIS A 141 -21.82 -40.82 27.16
CA HIS A 141 -21.26 -39.49 27.00
C HIS A 141 -21.90 -38.73 25.85
N VAL A 142 -22.05 -37.42 26.03
CA VAL A 142 -22.56 -36.54 24.98
C VAL A 142 -21.40 -35.78 24.35
N PRO A 143 -21.26 -35.76 23.00
CA PRO A 143 -20.20 -35.01 22.34
C PRO A 143 -20.18 -33.52 22.75
N SER A 144 -21.36 -32.96 23.02
CA SER A 144 -21.55 -31.54 23.30
C SER A 144 -21.00 -31.08 24.66
N THR A 145 -20.85 -31.99 25.62
CA THR A 145 -20.32 -31.70 26.96
C THR A 145 -18.85 -32.11 27.04
N ALA A 146 -18.48 -33.23 26.42
CA ALA A 146 -17.13 -33.77 26.46
C ALA A 146 -16.07 -32.97 25.68
N ILE A 147 -16.46 -32.23 24.63
CA ILE A 147 -15.51 -31.56 23.73
C ILE A 147 -15.72 -30.04 23.73
N SER A 148 -15.22 -29.30 24.71
CA SER A 148 -15.40 -27.83 24.71
C SER A 148 -14.86 -27.16 23.44
N VAL A 149 -15.70 -26.37 22.79
CA VAL A 149 -15.37 -25.55 21.60
C VAL A 149 -14.94 -24.13 21.98
N ARG A 150 -14.82 -23.83 23.28
CA ARG A 150 -14.45 -22.49 23.73
C ARG A 150 -12.97 -22.20 23.43
N PRO A 151 -12.63 -21.02 22.91
CA PRO A 151 -11.24 -20.62 22.76
C PRO A 151 -10.56 -20.53 24.12
N ARG A 152 -9.27 -20.87 24.18
CA ARG A 152 -8.46 -20.76 25.40
C ARG A 152 -8.31 -19.29 25.77
N ARG A 153 -8.48 -18.94 27.06
CA ARG A 153 -8.39 -17.55 27.55
C ARG A 153 -7.12 -16.82 27.11
N SER A 154 -5.97 -17.51 27.08
CA SER A 154 -4.71 -16.94 26.59
C SER A 154 -4.80 -16.45 25.14
N SER A 155 -5.50 -17.19 24.27
CA SER A 155 -5.71 -16.79 22.87
C SER A 155 -6.58 -15.55 22.74
N LEU A 156 -7.56 -15.38 23.64
CA LEU A 156 -8.40 -14.18 23.68
C LEU A 156 -7.60 -12.96 24.13
N VAL A 157 -6.75 -13.11 25.14
CA VAL A 157 -5.86 -12.04 25.61
C VAL A 157 -4.90 -11.61 24.51
N THR A 158 -4.21 -12.56 23.86
CA THR A 158 -3.31 -12.26 22.74
C THR A 158 -4.06 -11.56 21.59
N SER A 159 -5.25 -12.05 21.23
CA SER A 159 -6.06 -11.41 20.20
C SER A 159 -6.45 -9.98 20.60
N GLY A 160 -6.84 -9.75 21.85
CA GLY A 160 -7.16 -8.42 22.37
C GLY A 160 -5.98 -7.46 22.27
N ILE A 161 -4.79 -7.88 22.71
CA ILE A 161 -3.55 -7.08 22.62
C ILE A 161 -3.25 -6.71 21.17
N VAL A 162 -3.32 -7.67 20.25
CA VAL A 162 -3.01 -7.42 18.84
C VAL A 162 -4.05 -6.49 18.20
N VAL A 163 -5.33 -6.64 18.54
CA VAL A 163 -6.39 -5.73 18.05
C VAL A 163 -6.16 -4.31 18.57
N VAL A 164 -5.84 -4.14 19.86
CA VAL A 164 -5.52 -2.84 20.45
C VAL A 164 -4.28 -2.21 19.80
N ALA A 165 -3.23 -3.00 19.55
CA ALA A 165 -2.05 -2.52 18.85
C ALA A 165 -2.37 -2.06 17.42
N LEU A 166 -3.19 -2.82 16.70
CA LEU A 166 -3.59 -2.50 15.33
C LEU A 166 -4.48 -1.24 15.29
N THR A 167 -5.46 -1.12 16.18
CA THR A 167 -6.29 0.09 16.27
C THR A 167 -5.44 1.30 16.60
N LEU A 168 -4.49 1.19 17.54
CA LEU A 168 -3.56 2.28 17.86
C LEU A 168 -2.71 2.66 16.63
N LEU A 169 -2.24 1.68 15.86
CA LEU A 169 -1.44 1.91 14.65
C LEU A 169 -2.23 2.56 13.50
N VAL A 170 -3.54 2.31 13.42
CA VAL A 170 -4.44 2.93 12.44
C VAL A 170 -4.86 4.34 12.88
N LEU A 171 -5.12 4.53 14.17
CA LEU A 171 -5.60 5.79 14.72
C LEU A 171 -4.48 6.82 14.89
N LEU A 172 -3.25 6.39 15.18
CA LEU A 172 -2.11 7.31 15.25
C LEU A 172 -1.86 7.91 13.86
N PRO A 173 -1.75 9.23 13.73
CA PRO A 173 -1.33 9.86 12.49
C PRO A 173 -0.02 9.24 12.01
N ASN A 174 0.04 8.82 10.75
CA ASN A 174 1.28 8.39 10.14
C ASN A 174 1.98 9.66 9.60
N PRO A 175 3.18 10.04 10.07
CA PRO A 175 3.86 11.25 9.58
C PRO A 175 4.09 11.24 8.07
N MET A 176 4.16 10.06 7.45
CA MET A 176 4.32 9.91 6.01
C MET A 176 3.06 10.26 5.21
N THR A 177 1.87 10.35 5.82
CA THR A 177 0.66 10.77 5.07
C THR A 177 0.75 12.22 4.61
N ALA A 178 1.39 13.10 5.39
CA ALA A 178 1.60 14.49 4.99
C ALA A 178 2.53 14.58 3.76
N VAL A 179 3.61 13.80 3.73
CA VAL A 179 4.54 13.72 2.60
C VAL A 179 3.84 13.19 1.35
N LEU A 180 3.02 12.14 1.50
CA LEU A 180 2.25 11.57 0.40
C LEU A 180 1.18 12.54 -0.13
N GLN A 181 0.53 13.31 0.74
CA GLN A 181 -0.41 14.36 0.33
C GLN A 181 0.28 15.51 -0.39
N GLN A 182 1.47 15.92 0.05
CA GLN A 182 2.29 16.92 -0.64
C GLN A 182 2.69 16.44 -2.03
N GLN A 183 3.15 15.19 -2.17
CA GLN A 183 3.48 14.60 -3.46
C GLN A 183 2.26 14.49 -4.39
N ALA A 184 1.11 14.06 -3.87
CA ALA A 184 -0.13 13.99 -4.66
C ALA A 184 -0.61 15.38 -5.10
N ALA A 185 -0.56 16.37 -4.20
CA ALA A 185 -0.90 17.76 -4.52
C ALA A 185 0.06 18.35 -5.57
N PHE A 186 1.35 18.02 -5.50
CA PHE A 186 2.35 18.41 -6.48
C PHE A 186 2.03 17.83 -7.87
N GLN A 187 1.76 16.52 -7.96
CA GLN A 187 1.37 15.88 -9.23
C GLN A 187 0.12 16.50 -9.85
N VAL A 188 -0.89 16.82 -9.04
CA VAL A 188 -2.11 17.51 -9.49
C VAL A 188 -1.79 18.93 -10.00
N ARG A 189 -0.86 19.66 -9.36
CA ARG A 189 -0.44 20.99 -9.80
C ARG A 189 0.29 20.93 -11.14
N ILE A 190 1.21 19.98 -11.32
CA ILE A 190 1.90 19.76 -12.60
C ILE A 190 0.90 19.42 -13.71
N ALA A 191 -0.03 18.50 -13.46
CA ALA A 191 -1.04 18.13 -14.46
C ALA A 191 -1.88 19.35 -14.89
N LYS A 192 -2.29 20.20 -13.94
CA LYS A 192 -3.00 21.45 -14.26
C LYS A 192 -2.15 22.42 -15.07
N GLN A 193 -0.85 22.54 -14.76
CA GLN A 193 0.07 23.41 -15.49
C GLN A 193 0.32 22.92 -16.92
N ILE A 194 0.42 21.60 -17.13
CA ILE A 194 0.53 21.00 -18.47
C ILE A 194 -0.73 21.31 -19.30
N VAL A 195 -1.92 21.08 -18.74
CA VAL A 195 -3.19 21.39 -19.43
C VAL A 195 -3.32 22.88 -19.73
N ALA A 196 -2.96 23.75 -18.79
CA ALA A 196 -2.95 25.19 -19.01
C ALA A 196 -1.97 25.60 -20.12
N ASN A 197 -0.78 24.98 -20.16
CA ASN A 197 0.21 25.18 -21.22
C ASN A 197 -0.34 24.75 -22.59
N GLU A 198 -0.99 23.59 -22.67
CA GLU A 198 -1.64 23.12 -23.91
C GLU A 198 -2.69 24.12 -24.42
N HIS A 199 -3.55 24.64 -23.54
CA HIS A 199 -4.51 25.69 -23.89
C HIS A 199 -3.86 26.98 -24.40
N LEU A 200 -2.73 27.39 -23.82
CA LEU A 200 -1.96 28.53 -24.30
C LEU A 200 -1.41 28.27 -25.70
N ARG A 201 -0.92 27.06 -25.97
CA ARG A 201 -0.43 26.65 -27.31
C ARG A 201 -1.55 26.64 -28.35
N THR A 202 -2.75 26.14 -28.01
CA THR A 202 -3.92 26.22 -28.90
C THR A 202 -4.32 27.66 -29.17
N SER A 203 -4.36 28.51 -28.13
CA SER A 203 -4.68 29.93 -28.27
C SER A 203 -3.67 30.66 -29.16
N LEU A 204 -2.39 30.36 -29.01
CA LEU A 204 -1.31 30.90 -29.84
C LEU A 204 -1.47 30.52 -31.32
N ALA A 205 -1.95 29.32 -31.63
CA ALA A 205 -2.21 28.89 -33.01
C ALA A 205 -3.32 29.72 -33.68
N HIS A 206 -4.31 30.18 -32.90
CA HIS A 206 -5.41 31.02 -33.38
C HIS A 206 -5.09 32.53 -33.40
N MET A 207 -3.99 32.98 -32.79
CA MET A 207 -3.59 34.38 -32.83
C MET A 207 -3.03 34.76 -34.20
N THR A 208 -3.69 35.71 -34.88
CA THR A 208 -3.23 36.27 -36.17
C THR A 208 -2.34 37.51 -36.02
N ASN A 209 -2.33 38.15 -34.84
CA ASN A 209 -1.64 39.42 -34.57
C ASN A 209 -0.12 39.29 -34.32
N THR A 210 0.46 38.10 -34.39
CA THR A 210 1.88 37.83 -34.08
C THR A 210 2.58 37.21 -35.29
N SER A 211 3.85 37.55 -35.52
CA SER A 211 4.63 36.97 -36.63
C SER A 211 4.72 35.44 -36.52
N ALA A 212 4.78 34.74 -37.67
CA ALA A 212 4.87 33.27 -37.68
C ALA A 212 6.14 32.76 -36.98
N GLN A 213 7.25 33.50 -37.09
CA GLN A 213 8.51 33.19 -36.41
C GLN A 213 8.41 33.33 -34.88
N GLN A 214 7.81 34.42 -34.36
CA GLN A 214 7.59 34.55 -32.91
C GLN A 214 6.65 33.48 -32.37
N ARG A 215 5.58 33.14 -33.11
CA ARG A 215 4.68 32.04 -32.72
C ARG A 215 5.42 30.72 -32.62
N ALA A 216 6.30 30.39 -33.57
CA ALA A 216 7.11 29.19 -33.52
C ALA A 216 8.07 29.16 -32.32
N GLN A 217 8.70 30.29 -31.98
CA GLN A 217 9.61 30.40 -30.83
C GLN A 217 8.88 30.26 -29.48
N ILE A 218 7.72 30.90 -29.33
CA ILE A 218 6.89 30.78 -28.12
C ILE A 218 6.41 29.32 -27.97
N ASP A 219 5.93 28.70 -29.05
CA ASP A 219 5.49 27.30 -29.06
C ASP A 219 6.64 26.33 -28.71
N GLN A 220 7.87 26.63 -29.13
CA GLN A 220 9.05 25.86 -28.74
C GLN A 220 9.36 25.97 -27.24
N ILE A 221 9.28 27.17 -26.65
CA ILE A 221 9.48 27.36 -25.19
C ILE A 221 8.38 26.64 -24.41
N LEU A 222 7.13 26.71 -24.86
CA LEU A 222 6.01 26.04 -24.22
C LEU A 222 6.16 24.51 -24.27
N ARG A 223 6.63 23.94 -25.39
CA ARG A 223 7.00 22.51 -25.51
C ARG A 223 8.13 22.09 -24.58
N ASP A 224 9.18 22.90 -24.47
CA ASP A 224 10.31 22.64 -23.57
C ASP A 224 9.84 22.64 -22.11
N LEU A 225 9.00 23.62 -21.74
CA LEU A 225 8.38 23.69 -20.41
C LEU A 225 7.52 22.45 -20.12
N GLU A 226 6.69 22.03 -21.07
CA GLU A 226 5.84 20.83 -20.93
C GLU A 226 6.70 19.59 -20.67
N THR A 227 7.76 19.39 -21.46
CA THR A 227 8.68 18.26 -21.32
C THR A 227 9.41 18.29 -19.97
N LYS A 228 9.86 19.47 -19.52
CA LYS A 228 10.52 19.64 -18.22
C LYS A 228 9.56 19.42 -17.05
N LEU A 229 8.30 19.87 -17.16
CA LEU A 229 7.28 19.61 -16.15
C LEU A 229 6.90 18.13 -16.04
N GLN A 230 6.83 17.41 -17.17
CA GLN A 230 6.59 15.96 -17.16
C GLN A 230 7.72 15.18 -16.51
N ASN A 231 8.97 15.66 -16.63
CA ASN A 231 10.15 15.01 -16.08
C ASN A 231 10.52 15.48 -14.65
N ALA A 232 9.88 16.54 -14.13
CA ALA A 232 10.21 17.09 -12.82
C ALA A 232 9.86 16.10 -11.69
N HIS A 233 10.81 15.86 -10.78
CA HIS A 233 10.65 14.92 -9.66
C HIS A 233 10.29 15.62 -8.35
N ASN A 234 10.53 16.93 -8.25
CA ASN A 234 10.28 17.73 -7.07
C ASN A 234 9.79 19.15 -7.42
N GLU A 235 9.26 19.85 -6.41
CA GLU A 235 8.70 21.19 -6.59
C GLU A 235 9.73 22.22 -7.05
N THR A 236 10.98 22.08 -6.61
CA THR A 236 12.10 22.95 -7.00
C THR A 236 12.42 22.87 -8.49
N GLU A 237 12.49 21.66 -9.07
CA GLU A 237 12.74 21.46 -10.50
C GLU A 237 11.60 22.01 -11.36
N ALA A 238 10.35 21.79 -10.93
CA ALA A 238 9.18 22.32 -11.61
C ALA A 238 9.15 23.86 -11.59
N GLN A 239 9.44 24.48 -10.43
CA GLN A 239 9.52 25.95 -10.32
C GLN A 239 10.67 26.52 -11.16
N GLN A 240 11.81 25.84 -11.20
CA GLN A 240 12.95 26.25 -12.02
C GLN A 240 12.62 26.19 -13.52
N ALA A 241 11.93 25.14 -13.98
CA ALA A 241 11.47 25.03 -15.36
C ALA A 241 10.50 26.16 -15.73
N ILE A 242 9.55 26.50 -14.84
CA ILE A 242 8.62 27.61 -15.03
C ILE A 242 9.37 28.95 -15.10
N ALA A 243 10.30 29.19 -14.17
CA ALA A 243 11.09 30.43 -14.14
C ALA A 243 11.95 30.61 -15.40
N GLU A 244 12.59 29.53 -15.87
CA GLU A 244 13.38 29.53 -17.10
C GLU A 244 12.51 29.82 -18.33
N ALA A 245 11.35 29.18 -18.43
CA ALA A 245 10.40 29.44 -19.52
C ALA A 245 9.90 30.90 -19.48
N GLN A 246 9.59 31.43 -18.31
CA GLN A 246 9.16 32.81 -18.14
C GLN A 246 10.28 33.81 -18.51
N ALA A 247 11.54 33.51 -18.16
CA ALA A 247 12.69 34.32 -18.58
C ALA A 247 12.86 34.34 -20.10
N ARG A 248 12.76 33.18 -20.77
CA ARG A 248 12.84 33.09 -22.23
C ARG A 248 11.67 33.81 -22.93
N LEU A 249 10.45 33.71 -22.39
CA LEU A 249 9.28 34.44 -22.89
C LEU A 249 9.44 35.96 -22.72
N ASN A 250 9.98 36.40 -21.58
CA ASN A 250 10.28 37.82 -21.36
C ASN A 250 11.34 38.34 -22.34
N GLN A 251 12.37 37.53 -22.62
CA GLN A 251 13.41 37.86 -23.60
C GLN A 251 12.84 38.00 -25.03
N LEU A 252 11.85 37.18 -25.40
CA LEU A 252 11.15 37.29 -26.68
C LEU A 252 10.22 38.50 -26.76
N ARG A 253 9.60 38.87 -25.64
CA ARG A 253 8.68 40.01 -25.56
C ARG A 253 9.44 41.33 -25.71
N ASP A 254 10.63 41.43 -25.14
CA ASP A 254 11.41 42.67 -25.16
C ASP A 254 12.92 42.42 -25.36
N PRO A 255 13.36 42.08 -26.59
CA PRO A 255 14.77 41.98 -26.91
C PRO A 255 15.50 43.34 -26.84
N GLN A 256 14.76 44.45 -26.91
CA GLN A 256 15.31 45.79 -26.78
C GLN A 256 15.56 46.21 -25.34
N ALA A 257 14.83 45.71 -24.34
CA ALA A 257 15.11 46.01 -22.93
C ALA A 257 16.53 45.58 -22.52
N ASN A 258 16.99 44.40 -22.97
CA ASN A 258 18.34 43.94 -22.69
C ASN A 258 19.40 44.72 -23.50
N ASN A 259 19.10 45.07 -24.76
CA ASN A 259 19.99 45.88 -25.59
C ASN A 259 20.08 47.33 -25.11
N GLN A 260 18.99 47.90 -24.58
CA GLN A 260 18.97 49.22 -23.95
C GLN A 260 19.76 49.19 -22.64
N ALA A 261 19.55 48.20 -21.78
CA ALA A 261 20.35 48.05 -20.55
C ALA A 261 21.85 47.91 -20.85
N GLN A 262 22.22 47.09 -21.84
CA GLN A 262 23.60 46.94 -22.27
C GLN A 262 24.16 48.22 -22.94
N ALA A 263 23.36 48.92 -23.75
CA ALA A 263 23.76 50.20 -24.35
C ALA A 263 23.93 51.30 -23.30
N HIS A 264 23.07 51.36 -22.28
CA HIS A 264 23.19 52.27 -21.14
C HIS A 264 24.41 51.93 -20.28
N ALA A 265 24.72 50.66 -20.06
CA ALA A 265 25.93 50.22 -19.34
C ALA A 265 27.22 50.52 -20.12
N ASN A 266 27.21 50.32 -21.44
CA ASN A 266 28.35 50.64 -22.30
C ASN A 266 28.54 52.17 -22.45
N ALA A 267 27.44 52.93 -22.56
CA ALA A 267 27.49 54.39 -22.62
C ALA A 267 27.96 54.99 -21.29
N SER A 268 27.44 54.51 -20.14
CA SER A 268 27.90 54.96 -18.82
C SER A 268 29.38 54.64 -18.60
N SER A 269 29.82 53.40 -18.83
CA SER A 269 31.25 53.04 -18.67
C SER A 269 32.19 53.80 -19.61
N SER A 270 31.77 54.09 -20.85
CA SER A 270 32.56 54.91 -21.79
C SER A 270 32.64 56.38 -21.37
N LEU A 271 31.58 56.91 -20.76
CA LEU A 271 31.54 58.28 -20.26
C LEU A 271 32.27 58.42 -18.92
N GLU A 272 32.16 57.42 -18.03
CA GLU A 272 32.84 57.34 -16.73
C GLU A 272 34.37 57.29 -16.89
N SER A 273 34.86 56.55 -17.89
CA SER A 273 36.29 56.40 -18.20
C SER A 273 36.88 57.56 -19.01
N SER A 274 36.08 58.58 -19.33
CA SER A 274 36.57 59.80 -19.99
C SER A 274 37.48 60.62 -19.07
N SER A 275 38.55 61.19 -19.62
CA SER A 275 39.46 62.09 -18.90
C SER A 275 38.84 63.45 -18.55
N ASN A 276 37.64 63.74 -19.07
CA ASN A 276 36.90 64.95 -18.76
C ASN A 276 35.98 64.71 -17.55
N ALA A 277 36.19 65.48 -16.47
CA ALA A 277 35.43 65.38 -15.23
C ALA A 277 33.91 65.55 -15.41
N SER A 278 33.47 66.37 -16.37
CA SER A 278 32.06 66.59 -16.68
C SER A 278 31.45 65.42 -17.44
N LEU A 279 32.20 64.78 -18.35
CA LEU A 279 31.76 63.54 -19.03
C LEU A 279 31.71 62.36 -18.04
N SER A 280 32.68 62.26 -17.13
CA SER A 280 32.66 61.25 -16.07
C SER A 280 31.46 61.40 -15.14
N ALA A 281 31.09 62.64 -14.77
CA ALA A 281 29.90 62.92 -13.98
C ALA A 281 28.58 62.56 -14.70
N VAL A 282 28.50 62.76 -16.02
CA VAL A 282 27.36 62.31 -16.84
C VAL A 282 27.30 60.77 -16.88
N GLY A 283 28.44 60.09 -17.02
CA GLY A 283 28.53 58.64 -16.98
C GLY A 283 28.01 58.04 -15.66
N GLN A 284 28.45 58.59 -14.53
CA GLN A 284 28.03 58.15 -13.18
C GLN A 284 26.54 58.41 -12.91
N ALA A 285 26.02 59.55 -13.38
CA ALA A 285 24.60 59.87 -13.27
C ALA A 285 23.73 58.96 -14.15
N LEU A 286 24.25 58.55 -15.31
CA LEU A 286 23.61 57.58 -16.21
C LEU A 286 23.62 56.16 -15.63
N ALA A 287 24.73 55.73 -15.01
CA ALA A 287 24.84 54.42 -14.35
C ALA A 287 23.89 54.27 -13.14
N THR A 288 23.67 55.35 -12.40
CA THR A 288 22.79 55.38 -11.22
C THR A 288 21.31 55.66 -11.54
N ASN A 289 20.99 55.85 -12.84
CA ASN A 289 19.65 56.18 -13.33
C ASN A 289 19.02 57.40 -12.61
N ASP A 290 19.85 58.36 -12.21
CA ASP A 290 19.44 59.54 -11.43
C ASP A 290 19.19 60.73 -12.38
N SER A 291 17.92 60.90 -12.76
CA SER A 291 17.49 61.90 -13.75
C SER A 291 17.80 63.35 -13.36
N LYS A 292 17.80 63.67 -12.05
CA LYS A 292 18.14 65.01 -11.55
C LYS A 292 19.64 65.27 -11.65
N ARG A 293 20.46 64.29 -11.27
CA ARG A 293 21.93 64.40 -11.41
C ARG A 293 22.36 64.43 -12.86
N LEU A 294 21.71 63.64 -13.72
CA LEU A 294 21.99 63.63 -15.16
C LEU A 294 21.73 65.01 -15.78
N SER A 295 20.59 65.62 -15.48
CA SER A 295 20.24 66.96 -15.99
C SER A 295 21.25 68.02 -15.54
N ASN A 296 21.68 68.00 -14.27
CA ASN A 296 22.67 68.94 -13.76
C ASN A 296 24.06 68.71 -14.38
N ALA A 297 24.47 67.45 -14.56
CA ALA A 297 25.75 67.11 -15.18
C ALA A 297 25.80 67.52 -16.66
N LEU A 298 24.68 67.35 -17.40
CA LEU A 298 24.55 67.81 -18.78
C LEU A 298 24.55 69.35 -18.88
N GLN A 299 23.91 70.05 -17.94
CA GLN A 299 23.93 71.51 -17.88
C GLN A 299 25.34 72.05 -17.62
N ASN A 300 26.08 71.42 -16.71
CA ASN A 300 27.47 71.78 -16.42
C ASN A 300 28.39 71.51 -17.61
N LEU A 301 28.22 70.37 -18.29
CA LEU A 301 28.94 70.06 -19.53
C LEU A 301 28.67 71.11 -20.62
N ALA A 302 27.40 71.51 -20.81
CA ALA A 302 27.02 72.55 -21.77
C ALA A 302 27.63 73.93 -21.43
N SER A 303 27.66 74.30 -20.16
CA SER A 303 28.32 75.54 -19.71
C SER A 303 29.84 75.51 -19.95
N GLN A 304 30.48 74.36 -19.74
CA GLN A 304 31.92 74.22 -19.95
C GLN A 304 32.31 74.23 -21.43
N VAL A 305 31.50 73.61 -22.29
CA VAL A 305 31.70 73.63 -23.75
C VAL A 305 31.52 75.05 -24.31
N SER A 306 30.50 75.78 -23.85
CA SER A 306 30.28 77.18 -24.28
C SER A 306 31.40 78.15 -23.85
N HIS A 307 32.15 77.83 -22.79
CA HIS A 307 33.35 78.57 -22.38
C HIS A 307 34.63 78.17 -23.12
N MET A 308 34.64 77.05 -23.87
CA MET A 308 35.80 76.59 -24.65
C MET A 308 35.69 76.86 -26.16
N THR A 309 34.50 77.25 -26.65
CA THR A 309 34.33 77.81 -28.00
C THR A 309 34.63 79.31 -27.99
N PRO A 310 35.78 79.77 -28.52
CA PRO A 310 35.90 81.17 -28.91
C PRO A 310 34.92 81.46 -30.06
N ALA A 311 34.37 82.67 -30.08
CA ALA A 311 33.65 83.22 -31.23
C ALA A 311 34.55 83.30 -32.47
#